data_AF-X1EGK3-F1
#
_entry.id   AF-X1EGK3-F1
#
_cell.length_a   1.000
_cell.length_b   1.000
_cell.length_c   1.000
_cell.angle_alpha   90.00
_cell.angle_beta   90.00
_cell.angle_gamma   90.00
#
_symmetry.space_group_name_H-M   'P 1'
#
loop_
_entity.id
_entity.type
_entity.pdbx_description
1 polymer ?
#
loop_
_entity_poly.entity_id
_entity_poly.type
_entity_poly.pdbx_seq_one_letter_code
_entity_poly.pdbx_strand_id
1 'polypeptide(L)' 'DLSLSRNKIITDISLKYLTNLTTLDLRYNRTITSKYVSKMTKLTMLTCSNASIIDSLTHLQKLHIKTSYI' A
#
# COMPACT_ATOMS: atom_id res chain seq x y z
N ASP A 1 -11.05 5.03 -3.52
CA ASP A 1 -10.55 4.50 -2.22
C ASP A 1 -10.76 3.00 -2.20
N LEU A 2 -9.85 2.22 -1.61
CA LEU A 2 -9.98 0.76 -1.49
C LEU A 2 -9.37 0.25 -0.17
N SER A 3 -10.06 -0.66 0.53
CA SER A 3 -9.50 -1.39 1.68
C SER A 3 -9.38 -2.87 1.36
N LEU A 4 -8.17 -3.39 1.49
CA LEU A 4 -7.83 -4.81 1.35
C LEU A 4 -7.24 -5.33 2.67
N SER A 5 -7.57 -4.72 3.80
CA SER A 5 -7.00 -5.12 5.10
C SER A 5 -7.30 -6.59 5.43
N ARG A 6 -6.37 -7.26 6.13
CA ARG A 6 -6.49 -8.66 6.61
C ARG A 6 -6.74 -9.69 5.52
N ASN A 7 -6.19 -9.48 4.32
CA ASN A 7 -6.24 -10.48 3.26
C ASN A 7 -4.96 -11.32 3.23
N LYS A 8 -5.11 -12.65 3.14
CA LYS A 8 -3.99 -13.61 3.01
C LYS A 8 -3.73 -14.04 1.57
N ILE A 9 -4.68 -13.76 0.67
CA ILE A 9 -4.67 -14.24 -0.72
C ILE A 9 -4.23 -13.14 -1.69
N ILE A 10 -4.47 -11.87 -1.34
CA ILE A 10 -4.08 -10.73 -2.18
C ILE A 10 -2.56 -10.65 -2.23
N THR A 11 -2.02 -10.48 -3.43
CA THR A 11 -0.58 -10.33 -3.66
C THR A 11 -0.31 -9.03 -4.42
N ASP A 12 0.97 -8.72 -4.61
CA ASP A 12 1.43 -7.66 -5.49
C ASP A 12 0.74 -7.64 -6.86
N ILE A 13 0.48 -8.82 -7.44
CA ILE A 13 -0.15 -8.95 -8.76
C ILE A 13 -1.57 -8.38 -8.75
N SER A 14 -2.29 -8.53 -7.65
CA SER A 14 -3.64 -7.97 -7.47
C SER A 14 -3.66 -6.45 -7.54
N LEU A 15 -2.54 -5.78 -7.24
CA LEU A 15 -2.43 -4.32 -7.25
C LEU A 15 -2.02 -3.74 -8.62
N LYS A 16 -1.58 -4.59 -9.56
CA LYS A 16 -0.97 -4.18 -10.83
C LYS A 16 -1.79 -3.16 -11.63
N TYR A 17 -3.12 -3.30 -11.61
CA TYR A 17 -4.03 -2.49 -12.42
C TYR A 17 -4.76 -1.40 -11.62
N LEU A 18 -4.51 -1.29 -10.32
CA LEU A 18 -5.18 -0.34 -9.42
C LEU A 18 -4.53 1.05 -9.43
N THR A 19 -4.15 1.54 -10.62
CA THR A 19 -3.33 2.75 -10.79
C THR A 19 -4.08 4.06 -10.51
N ASN A 20 -5.41 4.01 -10.44
CA ASN A 20 -6.26 5.19 -10.24
C ASN A 20 -6.70 5.41 -8.78
N LEU A 21 -6.18 4.64 -7.83
CA LEU A 21 -6.52 4.81 -6.43
C LEU A 21 -5.86 6.07 -5.84
N THR A 22 -6.63 6.82 -5.06
CA THR A 22 -6.20 7.94 -4.23
C THR A 22 -5.85 7.47 -2.81
N THR A 23 -6.63 6.53 -2.28
CA THR A 23 -6.46 5.94 -0.96
C THR A 23 -6.44 4.42 -1.04
N LEU A 24 -5.50 3.80 -0.31
CA LEU A 24 -5.36 2.35 -0.21
C LEU A 24 -5.04 1.91 1.23
N ASP A 25 -5.77 0.93 1.75
CA ASP A 25 -5.50 0.28 3.04
C ASP A 25 -5.07 -1.19 2.82
N LEU A 26 -3.82 -1.48 3.21
CA LEU A 26 -3.16 -2.78 3.11
C LEU A 26 -2.81 -3.37 4.49
N ARG A 27 -3.38 -2.88 5.58
CA ARG A 27 -3.05 -3.41 6.93
C ARG A 27 -3.20 -4.92 6.99
N TYR A 28 -2.27 -5.58 7.68
CA TYR A 28 -2.25 -7.04 7.87
C TYR A 28 -2.21 -7.88 6.58
N ASN A 29 -1.70 -7.34 5.48
CA ASN A 29 -1.34 -8.13 4.30
C ASN A 29 0.14 -8.50 4.40
N ARG A 30 0.44 -9.80 4.45
CA ARG A 30 1.83 -10.30 4.61
C ARG A 30 2.55 -10.54 3.28
N THR A 31 1.78 -10.66 2.21
CA THR A 31 2.21 -11.06 0.85
C THR A 31 2.43 -9.89 -0.09
N ILE A 32 2.06 -8.67 0.32
CA ILE A 32 2.19 -7.45 -0.49
C ILE A 32 3.51 -6.75 -0.15
N THR A 33 4.16 -6.22 -1.19
CA THR A 33 5.39 -5.43 -1.13
C THR A 33 5.15 -4.02 -1.71
N SER A 34 6.18 -3.19 -1.74
CA SER A 34 6.14 -1.85 -2.33
C SER A 34 6.14 -1.85 -3.87
N LYS A 35 6.38 -3.00 -4.53
CA LYS A 35 6.67 -3.11 -5.97
C LYS A 35 5.62 -2.46 -6.89
N TYR A 36 4.33 -2.64 -6.59
CA TYR A 36 3.24 -2.05 -7.38
C TYR A 36 2.63 -0.83 -6.73
N VAL A 37 2.73 -0.70 -5.40
CA VAL A 37 2.30 0.51 -4.69
C VAL A 37 3.10 1.73 -5.16
N SER A 38 4.41 1.57 -5.41
CA SER A 38 5.27 2.63 -5.95
C SER A 38 4.88 3.13 -7.36
N LYS A 39 4.04 2.37 -8.08
CA LYS A 39 3.57 2.72 -9.43
C LYS A 39 2.22 3.46 -9.43
N MET A 40 1.56 3.56 -8.28
CA MET A 40 0.26 4.23 -8.15
C MET A 40 0.46 5.75 -8.09
N THR A 41 0.63 6.39 -9.24
CA THR A 41 0.97 7.83 -9.35
C THR A 41 -0.11 8.77 -8.81
N LYS A 42 -1.35 8.29 -8.62
CA LYS A 42 -2.47 9.05 -8.04
C LYS A 42 -2.67 8.79 -6.55
N LEU A 43 -1.92 7.87 -5.95
CA LEU A 43 -2.07 7.51 -4.55
C LEU A 43 -1.50 8.60 -3.66
N THR A 44 -2.33 9.13 -2.76
CA THR A 44 -1.97 10.17 -1.80
C THR A 44 -2.01 9.66 -0.37
N MET A 45 -2.75 8.58 -0.10
CA MET A 45 -2.83 7.98 1.23
C MET A 45 -2.67 6.46 1.18
N LEU A 46 -1.69 5.95 1.92
CA LEU A 46 -1.46 4.52 2.15
C LEU A 46 -1.53 4.23 3.64
N THR A 47 -2.36 3.27 4.04
CA THR A 47 -2.29 2.68 5.39
C THR A 47 -1.73 1.27 5.28
N CYS A 48 -0.63 0.97 5.99
CA CYS A 48 -0.07 -0.37 6.01
C CYS A 48 0.65 -0.67 7.34
N SER A 49 0.89 -1.95 7.59
CA SER A 49 1.59 -2.43 8.80
C SER A 49 2.94 -3.10 8.47
N ASN A 50 3.36 -3.08 7.20
CA ASN A 50 4.59 -3.72 6.73
C ASN A 50 5.73 -2.69 6.67
N ALA A 51 6.68 -2.80 7.60
CA ALA A 51 7.85 -1.91 7.71
C ALA A 51 8.62 -1.78 6.40
N SER A 52 8.83 -2.88 5.67
CA SER A 52 9.56 -2.85 4.40
C SER A 52 8.86 -2.02 3.32
N ILE A 53 7.51 -1.98 3.32
CA ILE A 53 6.76 -1.09 2.42
C ILE A 53 6.97 0.37 2.83
N ILE A 54 6.88 0.66 4.13
CA ILE A 54 7.04 2.00 4.69
C ILE A 54 8.42 2.53 4.30
N ASP A 55 9.48 1.81 4.63
CA ASP A 55 10.87 2.21 4.35
C ASP A 55 11.11 2.42 2.85
N SER A 56 10.52 1.57 2.00
CA SER A 56 10.65 1.68 0.55
C SER A 56 9.96 2.91 -0.04
N LEU A 57 8.98 3.50 0.64
CA LEU A 57 8.10 4.54 0.07
C LEU A 57 8.19 5.88 0.81
N THR A 58 8.90 5.96 1.94
CA THR A 58 9.05 7.18 2.75
C THR A 58 9.65 8.36 1.98
N HIS A 59 10.42 8.11 0.92
CA HIS A 59 11.00 9.14 0.06
C HIS A 59 9.98 9.79 -0.91
N LEU A 60 8.77 9.25 -1.02
CA LEU A 60 7.72 9.79 -1.90
C LEU A 60 7.00 10.96 -1.23
N GLN A 61 7.42 12.18 -1.53
CA GLN A 61 6.92 13.43 -0.92
C GLN A 61 5.40 13.63 -1.00
N LYS A 62 4.73 13.05 -2.01
CA LYS A 62 3.27 13.19 -2.22
C LYS A 62 2.45 12.14 -1.47
N LEU A 63 3.08 11.07 -0.98
CA LEU A 63 2.39 9.94 -0.38
C LEU A 63 2.43 10.04 1.14
N HIS A 64 1.26 10.20 1.74
CA HIS A 64 1.13 10.11 3.19
C HIS A 64 0.98 8.64 3.60
N ILE A 65 1.91 8.15 4.42
CA ILE A 65 1.93 6.77 4.91
C ILE A 65 1.53 6.75 6.39
N LYS A 66 0.43 6.07 6.70
CA LYS A 66 -0.01 5.81 8.07
C LYS A 66 0.40 4.41 8.48
N THR A 67 1.08 4.32 9.62
CA THR A 67 1.38 3.05 10.27
C THR A 67 0.23 2.68 11.21
N SER A 68 -0.06 1.39 11.36
CA SER A 68 -0.99 0.91 12.37
C SER A 68 -0.39 -0.31 13.06
N TYR A 69 0.07 -0.11 14.30
CA TYR A 69 0.49 -1.15 15.24
C TYR A 69 -0.70 -1.50 16.13
N ILE A 70 -1.71 -2.16 15.57
CA ILE A 70 -2.83 -2.69 16.35
C ILE A 70 -3.09 -4.12 15.91
#